data_AF-A0A1X7STY6-F1
#
_entry.id   AF-A0A1X7STY6-F1
#
_cell.length_a   1.000
_cell.length_b   1.000
_cell.length_c   1.000
_cell.angle_alpha   90.00
_cell.angle_beta   90.00
_cell.angle_gamma   90.00
#
_symmetry.space_group_name_H-M   'P 1'
#
loop_
_entity.id
_entity.type
_entity.pdbx_description
1 polymer ?
#
loop_
_entity_poly.entity_id
_entity_poly.type
_entity_poly.pdbx_seq_one_letter_code
_entity_poly.pdbx_strand_id
1 'polypeptide(L)'
;MKMEDFMELMGGMMKVSPLDERLSALCRKVDIENDGYVTENKLMSYLLLQLREREAFRTVKPLPFQDSPDFKHNLYSKQCPCRLLHLFPPSRYLSISRDGIITTWSSSLQLLRGTVMDDKATMIDRNDLLRMKRTNLWVTDAT
;
A
#
# COMPACT_ATOMS: atom_id res chain seq x y z
N MET A 1 30.31 24.12 3.19
CA MET A 1 30.63 23.68 4.56
C MET A 1 31.20 22.28 4.49
N LYS A 2 32.21 21.93 5.28
CA LYS A 2 32.75 20.56 5.26
C LYS A 2 31.71 19.58 5.79
N MET A 3 31.81 18.33 5.36
CA MET A 3 30.91 17.26 5.77
C MET A 3 30.80 17.11 7.29
N GLU A 4 31.93 17.15 7.99
CA GLU A 4 32.03 16.98 9.44
C GLU A 4 31.30 18.09 10.19
N ASP A 5 31.59 19.35 9.84
CA ASP A 5 30.94 20.53 10.41
C ASP A 5 29.42 20.52 10.19
N PHE A 6 28.99 20.07 9.01
CA PHE A 6 27.56 19.96 8.69
C PHE A 6 26.87 18.88 9.51
N MET A 7 27.51 17.72 9.71
CA MET A 7 26.97 16.64 10.54
C MET A 7 26.84 17.06 12.00
N GLU A 8 27.79 17.82 12.53
CA GLU A 8 27.72 18.36 13.89
C GLU A 8 26.56 19.36 14.03
N LEU A 9 26.42 20.28 13.07
CA LEU A 9 25.36 21.30 13.08
C LEU A 9 23.96 20.67 12.94
N MET A 10 23.78 19.75 11.99
CA MET A 10 22.52 19.04 11.79
C MET A 10 22.19 18.09 12.94
N GLY A 11 23.20 17.42 13.50
CA GLY A 11 23.05 16.58 14.70
C GLY A 11 22.54 17.40 15.89
N GLY A 12 23.10 18.59 16.10
CA GLY A 12 22.63 19.54 17.12
C GLY A 12 21.19 20.01 16.90
N MET A 13 20.82 20.34 15.67
CA MET A 13 19.46 20.79 15.34
C MET A 13 18.41 19.68 15.46
N MET A 14 18.73 18.47 15.01
CA MET A 14 17.80 17.34 15.00
C MET A 14 17.81 16.53 16.30
N LYS A 15 18.72 16.86 17.24
CA LYS A 15 19.02 16.05 18.44
C LYS A 15 19.38 14.59 18.08
N VAL A 16 20.03 14.43 16.94
CA VAL A 16 20.50 13.14 16.42
C VAL A 16 22.01 13.09 16.62
N SER A 17 22.55 11.92 16.94
CA SER A 17 24.00 11.77 17.06
C SER A 17 24.68 12.17 15.74
N PRO A 18 25.75 12.99 15.75
CA PRO A 18 26.53 13.29 14.55
C PRO A 18 27.18 12.04 13.92
N LEU A 19 27.26 10.93 14.68
CA LEU A 19 27.69 9.61 14.20
C LEU A 19 26.54 8.76 13.63
N ASP A 20 25.33 9.32 13.50
CA ASP A 20 24.22 8.59 12.90
C ASP A 20 24.52 8.30 11.42
N GLU A 21 24.50 7.01 11.09
CA GLU A 21 24.71 6.51 9.74
C GLU A 21 23.70 7.09 8.74
N ARG A 22 22.49 7.45 9.21
CA ARG A 22 21.47 8.11 8.39
C ARG A 22 21.91 9.51 7.97
N LEU A 23 22.55 10.25 8.87
CA LEU A 23 23.04 11.59 8.60
C LEU A 23 24.25 11.52 7.65
N SER A 24 25.18 10.61 7.90
CA SER A 24 26.33 10.41 7.01
C SER A 24 25.91 9.97 5.60
N ALA A 25 24.91 9.08 5.49
CA ALA A 25 24.34 8.66 4.22
C ALA A 25 23.61 9.81 3.50
N LEU A 26 22.89 10.68 4.22
CA LEU A 26 22.27 11.87 3.64
C LEU A 26 23.33 12.79 3.05
N CYS A 27 24.39 13.09 3.80
CA CYS A 27 25.41 14.02 3.33
C CYS A 27 26.13 13.48 2.10
N ARG A 28 26.40 12.16 2.03
CA ARG A 28 26.94 11.51 0.82
C ARG A 28 26.02 11.60 -0.38
N LYS A 29 24.69 11.60 -0.17
CA LYS A 29 23.71 11.77 -1.26
C LYS A 29 23.59 13.21 -1.73
N VAL A 30 23.83 14.17 -0.84
CA VAL A 30 23.80 15.61 -1.16
C VAL A 30 25.07 16.05 -1.88
N ASP A 31 26.21 15.41 -1.57
CA ASP A 31 27.48 15.65 -2.24
C ASP A 31 27.58 14.93 -3.60
N ILE A 32 26.90 15.49 -4.60
CA ILE A 32 26.85 14.95 -5.98
C ILE A 32 28.23 15.02 -6.66
N GLU A 33 29.04 16.02 -6.30
CA GLU A 33 30.35 16.29 -6.89
C GLU A 33 31.46 15.47 -6.20
N ASN A 34 31.15 14.81 -5.08
CA ASN A 34 32.08 14.06 -4.23
C ASN A 34 33.30 14.90 -3.84
N ASP A 35 33.06 16.19 -3.57
CA ASP A 35 34.08 17.17 -3.19
C ASP A 35 34.28 17.25 -1.67
N GLY A 36 33.43 16.57 -0.88
CA GLY A 36 33.43 16.60 0.57
C GLY A 36 32.76 17.84 1.16
N TYR A 37 32.08 18.65 0.33
CA TYR A 37 31.44 19.89 0.74
C TYR A 37 29.93 19.86 0.52
N VAL A 38 29.20 20.15 1.60
CA VAL A 38 27.76 20.39 1.58
C VAL A 38 27.51 21.89 1.59
N THR A 39 26.77 22.38 0.59
CA THR A 39 26.29 23.76 0.51
C THR A 39 24.79 23.76 0.72
N GLU A 40 24.25 24.84 1.29
CA GLU A 40 22.81 25.02 1.50
C GLU A 40 22.02 24.78 0.21
N ASN A 41 22.49 25.33 -0.92
CA ASN A 41 21.87 25.10 -2.23
C ASN A 41 21.84 23.62 -2.64
N LYS A 42 22.92 22.86 -2.37
CA LYS A 42 22.98 21.41 -2.66
C LYS A 42 21.92 20.66 -1.81
N LEU A 43 21.83 21.00 -0.52
CA LEU A 43 20.85 20.41 0.40
C LEU A 43 19.41 20.74 -0.02
N MET A 44 19.11 22.02 -0.28
CA MET A 44 17.78 22.48 -0.68
C MET A 44 17.35 21.85 -2.01
N SER A 45 18.25 21.78 -2.98
CA SER A 45 17.98 21.13 -4.27
C SER A 45 17.64 19.65 -4.10
N TYR A 46 18.41 18.94 -3.27
CA TYR A 46 18.16 17.53 -2.95
C TYR A 46 16.81 17.33 -2.27
N LEU A 47 16.46 18.16 -1.27
CA LEU A 47 15.17 18.07 -0.57
C LEU A 47 13.99 18.35 -1.50
N LEU A 48 14.09 19.37 -2.35
CA LEU A 48 13.07 19.69 -3.34
C LEU A 48 12.89 18.56 -4.36
N LEU A 49 13.99 17.94 -4.81
CA LEU A 49 13.94 16.79 -5.70
C LEU A 49 13.21 15.61 -5.02
N GLN A 50 13.56 15.28 -3.78
CA GLN A 50 12.91 14.20 -3.04
C GLN A 50 11.41 14.45 -2.80
N LEU A 51 11.02 15.69 -2.53
CA LEU A 51 9.62 16.07 -2.41
C LEU A 51 8.88 15.92 -3.75
N ARG A 52 9.47 16.38 -4.84
CA ARG A 52 8.91 16.24 -6.19
C ARG A 52 8.77 14.79 -6.61
N GLU A 53 9.78 13.95 -6.38
CA GLU A 53 9.73 12.52 -6.63
C GLU A 53 8.62 11.87 -5.81
N ARG A 54 8.52 12.20 -4.52
CA ARG A 54 7.46 11.70 -3.65
C ARG A 54 6.07 12.14 -4.12
N GLU A 55 5.92 13.38 -4.57
CA GLU A 55 4.68 13.87 -5.17
C GLU A 55 4.37 13.15 -6.48
N ALA A 56 5.36 12.94 -7.35
CA ALA A 56 5.22 12.14 -8.55
C ALA A 56 4.77 10.71 -8.22
N PHE A 57 5.34 10.05 -7.22
CA PHE A 57 4.86 8.72 -6.79
C PHE A 57 3.45 8.75 -6.17
N ARG A 58 3.01 9.89 -5.61
CA ARG A 58 1.64 10.07 -5.12
C ARG A 58 0.66 10.35 -6.24
N THR A 59 1.06 11.07 -7.28
CA THR A 59 0.22 11.46 -8.42
C THR A 59 0.22 10.40 -9.54
N VAL A 60 1.30 9.65 -9.71
CA VAL A 60 1.49 8.56 -10.69
C VAL A 60 1.00 7.21 -10.17
N LYS A 61 0.23 7.17 -9.07
CA LYS A 61 -0.71 6.07 -8.91
C LYS A 61 -1.94 6.43 -9.73
N PRO A 62 -2.13 5.91 -10.97
CA PRO A 62 -3.50 5.70 -11.39
C PRO A 62 -4.10 4.85 -10.27
N LEU A 63 -5.06 5.41 -9.54
CA LEU A 63 -5.97 4.58 -8.77
C LEU A 63 -6.43 3.51 -9.77
N PRO A 64 -6.30 2.21 -9.48
CA PRO A 64 -6.64 1.15 -10.44
C PRO A 64 -8.12 1.17 -10.90
N PHE A 65 -8.89 2.18 -10.49
CA PHE A 65 -10.31 2.43 -10.73
C PHE A 65 -10.55 3.96 -10.83
N GLN A 66 -9.81 4.66 -11.70
CA GLN A 66 -9.98 6.11 -11.89
C GLN A 66 -11.28 6.44 -12.64
N ASP A 67 -11.73 5.51 -13.48
CA ASP A 67 -13.12 5.46 -13.93
C ASP A 67 -14.00 4.99 -12.79
N SER A 68 -15.21 5.58 -12.66
CA SER A 68 -16.21 5.02 -11.78
C SER A 68 -16.38 3.54 -12.14
N PRO A 69 -16.17 2.59 -11.22
CA PRO A 69 -16.35 1.18 -11.51
C PRO A 69 -17.76 0.97 -12.06
N ASP A 70 -17.84 0.49 -13.32
CA ASP A 70 -19.12 0.17 -13.96
C ASP A 70 -19.66 -1.12 -13.35
N PHE A 71 -20.27 -0.98 -12.18
CA PHE A 71 -20.95 -2.07 -11.49
C PHE A 71 -22.25 -2.40 -12.23
N LYS A 72 -22.15 -3.20 -13.28
CA LYS A 72 -23.33 -3.74 -13.96
C LYS A 72 -24.05 -4.71 -13.03
N HIS A 73 -25.33 -4.43 -12.76
CA HIS A 73 -26.20 -5.33 -12.03
C HIS A 73 -26.34 -6.63 -12.83
N ASN A 74 -25.72 -7.71 -12.34
CA ASN A 74 -25.83 -9.02 -12.96
C ASN A 74 -27.22 -9.59 -12.64
N LEU A 75 -28.17 -9.40 -13.56
CA LEU A 75 -29.57 -9.83 -13.43
C LEU A 75 -29.74 -11.35 -13.31
N TYR A 76 -28.72 -12.13 -13.71
CA TYR A 76 -28.77 -13.60 -13.72
C TYR A 76 -28.14 -14.24 -12.48
N SER A 77 -27.31 -13.51 -11.73
CA SER A 77 -26.76 -14.00 -10.46
C SER A 77 -27.62 -13.55 -9.29
N LYS A 78 -28.36 -14.49 -8.69
CA LYS A 78 -29.09 -14.26 -7.42
C LYS A 78 -28.17 -13.94 -6.23
N GLN A 79 -26.85 -14.02 -6.40
CA GLN A 79 -25.87 -13.77 -5.34
C GLN A 79 -24.70 -12.91 -5.88
N CYS A 80 -24.93 -11.61 -6.05
CA CYS A 80 -23.83 -10.66 -6.26
C CYS A 80 -23.18 -10.31 -4.92
N PRO A 81 -21.84 -10.41 -4.75
CA PRO A 81 -21.17 -9.80 -3.62
C PRO A 81 -21.30 -8.28 -3.72
N CYS A 82 -21.93 -7.68 -2.72
CA CYS A 82 -22.15 -6.26 -2.62
C CYS A 82 -20.90 -5.64 -1.99
N ARG A 83 -20.03 -5.07 -2.83
CA ARG A 83 -18.86 -4.22 -2.53
C ARG A 83 -17.56 -4.97 -2.25
N LEU A 84 -16.55 -4.58 -3.04
CA LEU A 84 -15.15 -4.98 -2.88
C LEU A 84 -14.38 -3.79 -2.28
N LEU A 85 -13.76 -3.99 -1.12
CA LEU A 85 -12.98 -2.98 -0.42
C LEU A 85 -11.50 -3.37 -0.47
N HIS A 86 -10.64 -2.40 -0.79
CA HIS A 86 -9.20 -2.58 -0.75
C HIS A 86 -8.65 -2.21 0.64
N LEU A 87 -7.88 -3.12 1.24
CA LEU A 87 -7.22 -2.94 2.53
C LEU A 87 -5.74 -2.60 2.31
N PHE A 88 -5.30 -1.48 2.88
CA PHE A 88 -3.91 -0.99 2.85
C PHE A 88 -2.99 -1.84 3.78
N PRO A 89 -1.66 -1.78 3.62
CA PRO A 89 -0.76 -2.94 3.63
C PRO A 89 -0.87 -3.93 4.80
N PRO A 90 -0.81 -5.26 4.54
CA PRO A 90 -0.62 -5.88 3.22
C PRO A 90 -1.89 -5.79 2.35
N SER A 91 -1.68 -5.54 1.05
CA SER A 91 -2.74 -5.41 0.03
C SER A 91 -3.66 -6.63 0.06
N ARG A 92 -4.89 -6.42 0.54
CA ARG A 92 -5.92 -7.45 0.65
C ARG A 92 -7.23 -6.89 0.13
N TYR A 93 -8.10 -7.76 -0.38
CA TYR A 93 -9.45 -7.36 -0.78
C TYR A 93 -10.47 -7.95 0.17
N LEU A 94 -11.53 -7.22 0.46
CA LEU A 94 -12.66 -7.66 1.26
C LEU A 94 -13.90 -7.66 0.38
N SER A 95 -14.69 -8.71 0.40
CA SER A 95 -16.03 -8.72 -0.22
C SER A 95 -17.09 -9.12 0.78
N ILE A 96 -18.27 -8.52 0.67
CA ILE A 96 -19.41 -8.79 1.56
C ILE A 96 -20.56 -9.34 0.70
N SER A 97 -21.10 -10.50 1.04
CA SER A 97 -22.27 -11.08 0.37
C SER A 97 -23.57 -10.52 0.95
N ARG A 98 -24.68 -10.69 0.20
CA ARG A 98 -26.03 -10.39 0.72
C ARG A 98 -26.40 -11.23 1.93
N ASP A 99 -25.80 -12.43 2.04
CA ASP A 99 -26.01 -13.36 3.14
C ASP A 99 -25.11 -13.05 4.37
N GLY A 100 -24.53 -11.84 4.43
CA GLY A 100 -23.70 -11.41 5.55
C GLY A 100 -22.33 -12.09 5.62
N ILE A 101 -21.87 -12.75 4.55
CA ILE A 101 -20.57 -13.42 4.52
C ILE A 101 -19.51 -12.40 4.09
N ILE A 102 -18.59 -12.10 4.98
CA ILE A 102 -17.40 -11.30 4.70
C ILE A 102 -16.29 -12.25 4.29
N THR A 103 -15.65 -12.03 3.14
CA THR A 103 -14.49 -12.81 2.71
C THR A 103 -13.29 -11.93 2.41
N THR A 104 -12.13 -12.33 2.93
CA THR A 104 -10.84 -11.68 2.70
C THR A 104 -10.06 -12.44 1.64
N TRP A 105 -9.50 -11.70 0.69
CA TRP A 105 -8.72 -12.19 -0.43
C TRP A 105 -7.29 -11.62 -0.38
N SER A 106 -6.34 -12.38 -0.91
CA SER A 106 -4.96 -11.92 -1.12
C SER A 106 -4.89 -10.90 -2.26
N SER A 107 -3.73 -10.25 -2.40
CA SER A 107 -3.39 -9.43 -3.58
C SER A 107 -3.49 -10.20 -4.90
N SER A 108 -3.26 -11.52 -4.88
CA SER A 108 -3.41 -12.44 -6.00
C SER A 108 -4.83 -13.01 -6.15
N LEU A 109 -5.83 -12.42 -5.49
CA LEU A 109 -7.24 -12.84 -5.49
C LEU A 109 -7.46 -14.29 -5.01
N GLN A 110 -6.55 -14.81 -4.18
CA GLN A 110 -6.74 -16.11 -3.51
C GLN A 110 -7.57 -15.93 -2.24
N LEU A 111 -8.53 -16.82 -2.02
CA LEU A 111 -9.36 -16.81 -0.81
C LEU A 111 -8.51 -17.10 0.42
N LEU A 112 -8.44 -16.15 1.36
CA LEU A 112 -7.72 -16.29 2.62
C LEU A 112 -8.64 -16.74 3.74
N ARG A 113 -9.77 -16.03 3.93
CA ARG A 113 -10.70 -16.26 5.05
C ARG A 113 -12.11 -15.83 4.71
N GLY A 114 -13.10 -16.40 5.41
CA GLY A 114 -14.42 -15.81 5.49
C GLY A 114 -15.05 -15.90 6.89
N THR A 115 -15.95 -14.98 7.17
CA THR A 115 -16.66 -14.86 8.44
C THR A 115 -18.12 -14.54 8.16
N VAL A 116 -19.05 -15.17 8.87
CA VAL A 116 -20.46 -14.79 8.80
C VAL A 116 -20.70 -13.67 9.81
N MET A 117 -21.36 -12.61 9.37
CA MET A 117 -21.99 -11.63 10.24
C MET A 117 -23.23 -12.29 10.89
N ASP A 118 -22.98 -13.05 11.95
CA ASP A 118 -23.99 -13.51 12.91
C ASP A 118 -23.66 -12.89 14.27
N ASP A 119 -24.58 -12.89 15.24
CA ASP A 119 -24.43 -12.26 16.57
C ASP A 119 -23.19 -12.76 17.34
N LYS A 120 -22.60 -13.88 16.92
CA LYS A 120 -21.39 -14.50 17.49
C LYS A 120 -20.16 -14.51 16.56
N ALA A 121 -20.19 -13.79 15.44
CA ALA A 121 -19.08 -13.69 14.47
C ALA A 121 -18.37 -15.04 14.23
N THR A 122 -19.09 -16.03 13.72
CA THR A 122 -18.56 -17.36 13.47
C THR A 122 -17.55 -17.34 12.31
N MET A 123 -16.34 -17.80 12.61
CA MET A 123 -15.28 -17.95 11.62
C MET A 123 -15.51 -19.24 10.84
N ILE A 124 -15.70 -19.12 9.52
CA ILE A 124 -15.84 -20.28 8.64
C ILE A 124 -14.45 -20.66 8.12
N ASP A 125 -14.12 -21.95 8.15
CA ASP A 125 -12.90 -22.44 7.53
C ASP A 125 -12.95 -22.27 6.00
N ARG A 126 -11.78 -22.12 5.39
CA ARG A 126 -11.62 -22.01 3.94
C ARG A 126 -12.28 -23.19 3.21
N ASN A 127 -12.20 -24.39 3.75
CA ASN A 127 -12.79 -25.58 3.13
C ASN A 127 -14.33 -25.54 3.15
N ASP A 128 -14.92 -25.04 4.22
CA ASP A 128 -16.38 -24.92 4.36
C ASP A 128 -16.92 -23.79 3.47
N LEU A 129 -16.18 -22.69 3.32
CA LEU A 129 -16.48 -21.65 2.33
C LEU A 129 -16.41 -22.17 0.89
N LEU A 130 -15.42 -23.01 0.57
CA LEU A 130 -15.31 -23.63 -0.75
C LEU A 130 -16.43 -24.65 -1.00
N ARG A 131 -16.86 -25.38 0.04
CA ARG A 131 -18.02 -26.29 -0.03
C ARG A 131 -19.32 -25.53 -0.24
N MET A 132 -19.51 -24.40 0.43
CA MET A 132 -20.64 -23.49 0.19
C MET A 132 -20.60 -22.84 -1.20
N LYS A 133 -19.41 -22.57 -1.74
CA LYS A 133 -19.22 -22.02 -3.10
C LYS A 133 -19.37 -23.07 -4.21
N ARG A 134 -19.17 -24.36 -3.93
CA ARG A 134 -19.24 -25.44 -4.95
C ARG A 134 -20.62 -25.62 -5.56
N THR A 135 -21.68 -25.10 -4.94
CA THR A 135 -23.03 -25.11 -5.52
C THR A 135 -23.28 -23.96 -6.51
N ASN A 136 -22.42 -22.94 -6.55
CA ASN A 136 -22.56 -21.75 -7.40
C ASN A 136 -21.19 -21.25 -7.90
N LEU A 137 -20.38 -22.13 -8.51
CA LEU A 137 -19.03 -21.77 -8.93
C LEU A 137 -19.03 -21.28 -10.37
N TRP A 138 -18.77 -19.99 -10.57
CA TRP A 138 -18.28 -19.47 -11.85
C TRP A 138 -16.78 -19.72 -11.89
N VAL A 139 -16.35 -20.52 -12.86
CA VAL A 139 -14.96 -20.63 -13.29
C VAL A 139 -14.75 -19.51 -14.31
N THR A 140 -13.78 -18.62 -14.08
CA THR A 140 -13.29 -17.75 -15.15
C THR A 140 -12.14 -18.48 -15.81
N ASP A 141 -12.38 -18.99 -17.01
CA ASP A 141 -11.35 -19.58 -17.85
C ASP A 141 -10.41 -18.45 -18.29
N ALA A 142 -9.19 -18.43 -17.73
CA ALA A 142 -8.14 -17.53 -18.19
C ALA A 142 -7.22 -18.32 -19.14
N THR A 143 -7.31 -18.04 -20.43
CA THR A 143 -6.22 -18.18 -21.40
C THR A 143 -5.57 -16.82 -21.61
#